data_AF-A0A176QCF4-F1
#
_entry.id   AF-A0A176QCF4-F1
#
_cell.length_a   1.000
_cell.length_b   1.000
_cell.length_c   1.000
_cell.angle_alpha   90.00
_cell.angle_beta   90.00
_cell.angle_gamma   90.00
#
_symmetry.space_group_name_H-M   'P 1'
#
loop_
_entity.id
_entity.type
_entity.pdbx_description
1 polymer ?
#
loop_
_entity_poly.entity_id
_entity_poly.type
_entity_poly.pdbx_seq_one_letter_code
_entity_poly.pdbx_strand_id
1 'polypeptide(L)'
;MAPTSPAKGVVHPLLRVLLVANLVCQVGIVVTGGLVRLTGSGLGCPTWPQCVPGSYVPTVEQEEGVHKLIEFGNRTLTGLLGFVALGLLWALFRYARERRDLRTGALVVLAGIAAQAVVGGITVLTGLNPWIVAFHFLASMVLVATASWMLWRSTHPAGPAQVHPLVDRAQAAVVAVLVVVLALGTVVTGSGPHSGDADTPARTGFDPRTISWLHADSVMLLVGLVAAVWLGAAVTGRSSRASRAWGVVMAVTLAQGLIGYVQYLTKLPEALVLAHMLGASLLVVVVTRAVVLTRTAVDED
;
A
#
# COMPACT_ATOMS: atom_id res chain seq x y z
N MET A 1 -10.91 -34.31 -31.77
CA MET A 1 -10.48 -32.90 -31.72
C MET A 1 -10.48 -32.46 -30.26
N ALA A 2 -9.31 -32.46 -29.64
CA ALA A 2 -9.15 -31.94 -28.27
C ALA A 2 -9.26 -30.39 -28.31
N PRO A 3 -9.86 -29.75 -27.29
CA PRO A 3 -9.92 -28.30 -27.22
C PRO A 3 -8.49 -27.75 -27.16
N THR A 4 -8.21 -26.79 -28.01
CA THR A 4 -6.95 -26.06 -28.07
C THR A 4 -6.66 -25.42 -26.71
N SER A 5 -5.47 -25.68 -26.19
CA SER A 5 -4.96 -25.01 -24.99
C SER A 5 -5.07 -23.50 -25.17
N PRO A 6 -5.53 -22.73 -24.16
CA PRO A 6 -5.54 -21.27 -24.27
C PRO A 6 -4.10 -20.79 -24.48
N ALA A 7 -3.90 -20.01 -25.54
CA ALA A 7 -2.60 -19.48 -25.92
C ALA A 7 -1.91 -18.81 -24.72
N LYS A 8 -0.59 -19.06 -24.59
CA LYS A 8 0.29 -18.54 -23.55
C LYS A 8 0.11 -17.02 -23.33
N GLY A 9 -0.30 -16.65 -22.10
CA GLY A 9 0.37 -15.66 -21.24
C GLY A 9 0.45 -14.17 -21.62
N VAL A 10 0.03 -13.73 -22.81
CA VAL A 10 0.17 -12.31 -23.19
C VAL A 10 -1.06 -11.50 -22.77
N VAL A 11 -0.93 -10.77 -21.67
CA VAL A 11 -1.92 -9.76 -21.25
C VAL A 11 -1.98 -8.66 -22.31
N HIS A 12 -3.18 -8.29 -22.74
CA HIS A 12 -3.38 -7.19 -23.69
C HIS A 12 -2.62 -5.92 -23.24
N PRO A 13 -1.88 -5.21 -24.12
CA PRO A 13 -0.99 -4.12 -23.72
C PRO A 13 -1.68 -3.05 -22.86
N LEU A 14 -2.89 -2.63 -23.27
CA LEU A 14 -3.69 -1.66 -22.51
C LEU A 14 -4.05 -2.17 -21.10
N LEU A 15 -4.40 -3.45 -20.96
CA LEU A 15 -4.73 -4.02 -19.65
C LEU A 15 -3.49 -4.04 -18.75
N ARG A 16 -2.31 -4.37 -19.29
CA ARG A 16 -1.05 -4.29 -18.54
C ARG A 16 -0.73 -2.86 -18.11
N VAL A 17 -0.90 -1.88 -18.99
CA VAL A 17 -0.70 -0.45 -18.66
C VAL A 17 -1.64 -0.03 -17.53
N LEU A 18 -2.92 -0.39 -17.60
CA LEU A 18 -3.90 -0.04 -16.56
C LEU A 18 -3.62 -0.74 -15.22
N LEU A 19 -3.16 -1.99 -15.22
CA LEU A 19 -2.74 -2.69 -14.00
C LEU A 19 -1.54 -2.00 -13.33
N VAL A 20 -0.54 -1.60 -14.12
CA VAL A 20 0.63 -0.86 -13.62
C VAL A 20 0.23 0.52 -13.15
N ALA A 21 -0.57 1.25 -13.93
CA ALA A 21 -1.06 2.57 -13.57
C ALA A 21 -1.87 2.53 -12.27
N ASN A 22 -2.75 1.54 -12.11
CA ASN A 22 -3.50 1.33 -10.86
C ASN A 22 -2.55 1.15 -9.67
N LEU A 23 -1.55 0.27 -9.76
CA LEU A 23 -0.60 0.07 -8.67
C LEU A 23 0.22 1.33 -8.36
N VAL A 24 0.76 1.99 -9.39
CA VAL A 24 1.55 3.21 -9.24
C VAL A 24 0.73 4.32 -8.60
N CYS A 25 -0.53 4.50 -9.03
CA CYS A 25 -1.43 5.49 -8.45
C CYS A 25 -1.75 5.17 -6.99
N GLN A 26 -2.00 3.90 -6.64
CA GLN A 26 -2.26 3.48 -5.24
C GLN A 26 -1.05 3.73 -4.32
N VAL A 27 0.18 3.56 -4.82
CA VAL A 27 1.38 3.95 -4.07
C VAL A 27 1.51 5.48 -4.03
N GLY A 28 1.23 6.15 -5.15
CA GLY A 28 1.29 7.60 -5.28
C GLY A 28 0.39 8.34 -4.29
N ILE A 29 -0.86 7.89 -4.12
CA ILE A 29 -1.81 8.52 -3.19
C ILE A 29 -1.36 8.40 -1.72
N VAL A 30 -0.65 7.32 -1.36
CA VAL A 30 -0.06 7.18 -0.02
C VAL A 30 1.07 8.19 0.18
N VAL A 31 1.90 8.41 -0.85
CA VAL A 31 3.00 9.39 -0.80
C VAL A 31 2.45 10.82 -0.75
N THR A 32 1.48 11.17 -1.60
CA THR A 32 0.88 12.51 -1.57
C THR A 32 0.10 12.75 -0.28
N GLY A 33 -0.58 11.75 0.27
CA GLY A 33 -1.20 11.83 1.59
C GLY A 33 -0.17 12.00 2.72
N GLY A 34 0.99 11.34 2.61
CA GLY A 34 2.13 11.57 3.49
C GLY A 34 2.64 13.00 3.41
N LEU A 35 2.75 13.57 2.21
CA LEU A 35 3.13 14.97 2.00
C LEU A 35 2.11 15.94 2.63
N VAL A 36 0.80 15.71 2.44
CA VAL A 36 -0.27 16.49 3.09
C VAL A 36 -0.04 16.52 4.60
N ARG A 37 0.18 15.36 5.21
CA ARG A 37 0.43 15.26 6.66
C ARG A 37 1.71 15.98 7.09
N LEU A 38 2.83 15.72 6.41
CA LEU A 38 4.14 16.25 6.81
C LEU A 38 4.22 17.77 6.67
N THR A 39 3.47 18.34 5.72
CA THR A 39 3.39 19.79 5.51
C THR A 39 2.33 20.48 6.36
N GLY A 40 1.62 19.76 7.25
CA GLY A 40 0.52 20.33 8.04
C GLY A 40 -0.72 20.69 7.22
N SER A 41 -0.84 20.17 6.00
CA SER A 41 -1.88 20.56 5.04
C SER A 41 -3.20 19.79 5.22
N GLY A 42 -3.34 18.94 6.24
CA GLY A 42 -4.51 18.05 6.38
C GLY A 42 -5.86 18.76 6.47
N LEU A 43 -5.87 20.04 6.86
CA LEU A 43 -7.05 20.89 6.91
C LEU A 43 -7.03 22.03 5.87
N GLY A 44 -6.17 21.94 4.84
CA GLY A 44 -6.10 22.95 3.76
C GLY A 44 -7.41 23.11 2.97
N CYS A 45 -8.26 22.08 2.97
CA CYS A 45 -9.67 22.15 2.58
C CYS A 45 -10.50 21.76 3.82
N PRO A 46 -10.94 22.73 4.64
CA PRO A 46 -11.51 22.45 5.97
C PRO A 46 -12.92 21.83 5.92
N THR A 47 -13.56 21.80 4.75
CA THR A 47 -14.86 21.15 4.57
C THR A 47 -14.74 19.88 3.72
N TRP A 48 -15.83 19.11 3.68
CA TRP A 48 -16.01 17.96 2.79
C TRP A 48 -17.52 17.75 2.56
N PRO A 49 -17.99 17.44 1.33
CA PRO A 49 -17.23 17.14 0.10
C PRO A 49 -16.71 18.39 -0.65
N GLN A 50 -17.16 19.58 -0.25
CA GLN A 50 -16.61 20.84 -0.74
C GLN A 50 -15.19 21.05 -0.19
N CYS A 51 -14.38 21.92 -0.80
CA CYS A 51 -13.11 22.32 -0.20
C CYS A 51 -13.37 23.38 0.89
N VAL A 52 -14.18 24.38 0.54
CA VAL A 52 -14.68 25.45 1.42
C VAL A 52 -16.17 25.67 1.19
N PRO A 53 -16.90 26.31 2.12
CA PRO A 53 -18.33 26.56 1.94
C PRO A 53 -18.63 27.23 0.60
N GLY A 54 -19.45 26.57 -0.23
CA GLY A 54 -19.84 27.07 -1.54
C GLY A 54 -18.90 26.72 -2.70
N SER A 55 -17.76 26.07 -2.47
CA SER A 55 -16.82 25.68 -3.55
C SER A 55 -16.19 24.29 -3.37
N TYR A 56 -16.23 23.48 -4.43
CA TYR A 56 -15.53 22.18 -4.48
C TYR A 56 -14.02 22.29 -4.74
N VAL A 57 -13.56 23.45 -5.17
CA VAL A 57 -12.15 23.74 -5.47
C VAL A 57 -11.63 24.87 -4.57
N PRO A 58 -10.32 24.99 -4.37
CA PRO A 58 -9.78 26.07 -3.58
C PRO A 58 -10.11 27.45 -4.19
N THR A 59 -10.40 28.44 -3.36
CA THR A 59 -10.62 29.83 -3.79
C THR A 59 -9.41 30.69 -3.47
N VAL A 60 -9.32 31.88 -4.07
CA VAL A 60 -8.16 32.77 -3.90
C VAL A 60 -8.15 33.34 -2.48
N GLU A 61 -9.33 33.65 -1.95
CA GLU A 61 -9.58 34.34 -0.68
C GLU A 61 -9.33 33.47 0.55
N GLN A 62 -9.13 32.16 0.36
CA GLN A 62 -8.84 31.21 1.45
C GLN A 62 -7.55 31.54 2.21
N GLU A 63 -7.66 31.55 3.54
CA GLU A 63 -6.58 31.83 4.49
C GLU A 63 -5.55 30.69 4.56
N GLU A 64 -5.90 29.47 4.13
CA GLU A 64 -5.02 28.29 4.19
C GLU A 64 -3.82 28.34 3.21
N GLY A 65 -3.67 29.43 2.44
CA GLY A 65 -2.46 29.69 1.66
C GLY A 65 -2.11 28.58 0.66
N VAL A 66 -0.90 28.00 0.77
CA VAL A 66 -0.46 26.89 -0.10
C VAL A 66 -1.03 25.53 0.34
N HIS A 67 -1.45 25.38 1.59
CA HIS A 67 -1.94 24.11 2.15
C HIS A 67 -3.21 23.62 1.43
N LYS A 68 -4.08 24.55 1.00
CA LYS A 68 -5.27 24.23 0.19
C LYS A 68 -4.91 23.55 -1.13
N LEU A 69 -3.80 23.93 -1.76
CA LEU A 69 -3.36 23.33 -3.02
C LEU A 69 -2.79 21.93 -2.81
N ILE A 70 -2.07 21.72 -1.70
CA ILE A 70 -1.48 20.41 -1.35
C ILE A 70 -2.60 19.40 -1.04
N GLU A 71 -3.56 19.76 -0.20
CA GLU A 71 -4.71 18.92 0.14
C GLU A 71 -5.62 18.67 -1.06
N PHE A 72 -5.96 19.72 -1.82
CA PHE A 72 -6.77 19.57 -3.02
C PHE A 72 -6.08 18.73 -4.10
N GLY A 73 -4.74 18.83 -4.22
CA GLY A 73 -3.96 17.98 -5.11
C GLY A 73 -4.10 16.49 -4.75
N ASN A 74 -4.04 16.17 -3.46
CA ASN A 74 -4.29 14.81 -2.98
C ASN A 74 -5.74 14.35 -3.25
N ARG A 75 -6.74 15.21 -3.02
CA ARG A 75 -8.16 14.92 -3.37
C ARG A 75 -8.34 14.67 -4.87
N THR A 76 -7.65 15.43 -5.71
CA THR A 76 -7.69 15.29 -7.18
C THR A 76 -7.11 13.95 -7.62
N LEU A 77 -6.03 13.48 -6.98
CA LEU A 77 -5.44 12.17 -7.27
C LEU A 77 -6.39 11.01 -6.96
N THR A 78 -7.24 11.13 -5.92
CA THR A 78 -8.32 10.16 -5.65
C THR A 78 -9.29 10.05 -6.84
N GLY A 79 -9.63 11.18 -7.47
CA GLY A 79 -10.44 11.20 -8.69
C GLY A 79 -9.75 10.49 -9.86
N LEU A 80 -8.46 10.76 -10.09
CA LEU A 80 -7.66 10.06 -11.09
C LEU A 80 -7.61 8.54 -10.84
N LEU A 81 -7.43 8.11 -9.58
CA LEU A 81 -7.52 6.71 -9.19
C LEU A 81 -8.86 6.09 -9.61
N GLY A 82 -9.97 6.81 -9.38
CA GLY A 82 -11.31 6.37 -9.78
C GLY A 82 -11.41 6.13 -11.29
N PHE A 83 -10.92 7.05 -12.11
CA PHE A 83 -10.90 6.89 -13.57
C PHE A 83 -10.01 5.72 -14.03
N VAL A 84 -8.83 5.56 -13.43
CA VAL A 84 -7.93 4.42 -13.73
C VAL A 84 -8.61 3.09 -13.34
N ALA A 85 -9.27 3.02 -12.19
CA ALA A 85 -9.98 1.82 -11.73
C ALA A 85 -11.18 1.48 -12.62
N LEU A 86 -11.96 2.48 -13.05
CA LEU A 86 -13.05 2.30 -14.02
C LEU A 86 -12.52 1.80 -15.37
N GLY A 87 -11.44 2.41 -15.87
CA GLY A 87 -10.78 1.98 -17.10
C GLY A 87 -10.25 0.55 -17.00
N LEU A 88 -9.65 0.18 -15.86
CA LEU A 88 -9.18 -1.17 -15.59
C LEU A 88 -10.34 -2.18 -15.56
N LEU A 89 -11.43 -1.86 -14.87
CA LEU A 89 -12.62 -2.70 -14.84
C LEU A 89 -13.20 -2.92 -16.24
N TRP A 90 -13.35 -1.84 -17.02
CA TRP A 90 -13.77 -1.91 -18.42
C TRP A 90 -12.84 -2.79 -19.26
N ALA A 91 -11.52 -2.60 -19.16
CA ALA A 91 -10.53 -3.37 -19.90
C ALA A 91 -10.59 -4.86 -19.54
N LEU A 92 -10.81 -5.20 -18.27
CA LEU A 92 -11.01 -6.59 -17.85
C LEU A 92 -12.29 -7.20 -18.45
N PHE A 93 -13.40 -6.46 -18.52
CA PHE A 93 -14.60 -6.94 -19.21
C PHE A 93 -14.39 -7.12 -20.72
N ARG A 94 -13.57 -6.27 -21.34
CA ARG A 94 -13.33 -6.26 -22.79
C ARG A 94 -12.30 -7.30 -23.26
N TYR A 95 -11.26 -7.56 -22.47
CA TYR A 95 -10.08 -8.35 -22.89
C TYR A 95 -9.80 -9.57 -22.02
N ALA A 96 -10.43 -9.71 -20.84
CA ALA A 96 -10.15 -10.79 -19.89
C ALA A 96 -11.42 -11.22 -19.12
N ARG A 97 -12.53 -11.39 -19.84
CA ARG A 97 -13.86 -11.62 -19.23
C ARG A 97 -13.91 -12.90 -18.39
N GLU A 98 -13.12 -13.89 -18.74
CA GLU A 98 -12.93 -15.15 -18.04
C GLU A 98 -12.20 -15.01 -16.69
N ARG A 99 -11.42 -13.94 -16.50
CA ARG A 99 -10.66 -13.64 -15.28
C ARG A 99 -11.53 -13.03 -14.18
N ARG A 100 -12.45 -13.84 -13.64
CA ARG A 100 -13.35 -13.45 -12.52
C ARG A 100 -12.56 -12.96 -11.30
N ASP A 101 -11.42 -13.59 -11.03
CA ASP A 101 -10.48 -13.22 -9.96
C ASP A 101 -10.04 -11.75 -10.08
N LEU A 102 -9.57 -11.34 -11.26
CA LEU A 102 -9.12 -9.97 -11.50
C LEU A 102 -10.28 -8.97 -11.52
N ARG A 103 -11.46 -9.37 -12.03
CA ARG A 103 -12.64 -8.50 -12.02
C ARG A 103 -13.15 -8.22 -10.61
N THR A 104 -13.18 -9.22 -9.74
CA THR A 104 -13.49 -9.02 -8.31
C THR A 104 -12.46 -8.10 -7.66
N GLY A 105 -11.16 -8.30 -7.94
CA GLY A 105 -10.10 -7.40 -7.47
C GLY A 105 -10.30 -5.95 -7.92
N ALA A 106 -10.64 -5.73 -9.19
CA ALA A 106 -10.93 -4.39 -9.73
C ALA A 106 -12.16 -3.74 -9.06
N LEU A 107 -13.20 -4.52 -8.78
CA LEU A 107 -14.38 -4.03 -8.06
C LEU A 107 -14.05 -3.68 -6.61
N VAL A 108 -13.25 -4.50 -5.92
CA VAL A 108 -12.75 -4.22 -4.57
C VAL A 108 -11.93 -2.93 -4.57
N VAL A 109 -11.06 -2.72 -5.55
CA VAL A 109 -10.29 -1.49 -5.70
C VAL A 109 -11.21 -0.28 -5.92
N LEU A 110 -12.17 -0.38 -6.84
CA LEU A 110 -13.09 0.72 -7.15
C LEU A 110 -13.96 1.09 -5.94
N ALA A 111 -14.57 0.09 -5.29
CA ALA A 111 -15.36 0.29 -4.07
C ALA A 111 -14.49 0.81 -2.91
N GLY A 112 -13.26 0.31 -2.80
CA GLY A 112 -12.27 0.74 -1.83
C GLY A 112 -11.87 2.21 -2.00
N ILE A 113 -11.67 2.68 -3.23
CA ILE A 113 -11.39 4.10 -3.52
C ILE A 113 -12.56 4.99 -3.08
N ALA A 114 -13.80 4.59 -3.39
CA ALA A 114 -14.98 5.33 -2.95
C ALA A 114 -15.09 5.37 -1.41
N ALA A 115 -14.85 4.23 -0.74
CA ALA A 115 -14.83 4.17 0.72
C ALA A 115 -13.69 5.02 1.31
N GLN A 116 -12.50 5.02 0.72
CA GLN A 116 -11.38 5.86 1.14
C GLN A 116 -11.71 7.35 1.02
N ALA A 117 -12.39 7.78 -0.06
CA ALA A 117 -12.82 9.18 -0.19
C ALA A 117 -13.73 9.62 0.98
N VAL A 118 -14.62 8.74 1.43
CA VAL A 118 -15.48 8.97 2.60
C VAL A 118 -14.65 9.01 3.88
N VAL A 119 -13.75 8.05 4.11
CA VAL A 119 -12.88 8.01 5.30
C VAL A 119 -11.96 9.23 5.37
N GLY A 120 -11.41 9.67 4.24
CA GLY A 120 -10.65 10.91 4.13
C GLY A 120 -11.50 12.14 4.47
N GLY A 121 -12.75 12.19 4.00
CA GLY A 121 -13.71 13.22 4.40
C GLY A 121 -13.99 13.23 5.91
N ILE A 122 -14.22 12.06 6.51
CA ILE A 122 -14.40 11.90 7.96
C ILE A 122 -13.14 12.38 8.71
N THR A 123 -11.94 12.12 8.16
CA THR A 123 -10.67 12.58 8.75
C THR A 123 -10.64 14.11 8.88
N VAL A 124 -11.08 14.83 7.86
CA VAL A 124 -11.18 16.31 7.89
C VAL A 124 -12.23 16.75 8.91
N LEU A 125 -13.44 16.15 8.87
CA LEU A 125 -14.55 16.51 9.75
C LEU A 125 -14.29 16.22 11.24
N THR A 126 -13.34 15.34 11.54
CA THR A 126 -12.95 14.97 12.91
C THR A 126 -11.66 15.63 13.36
N GLY A 127 -11.14 16.62 12.62
CA GLY A 127 -9.93 17.33 12.98
C GLY A 127 -8.69 16.44 12.99
N LEU A 128 -8.56 15.56 11.98
CA LEU A 128 -7.44 14.63 11.81
C LEU A 128 -7.30 13.61 12.95
N ASN A 129 -8.42 13.06 13.44
CA ASN A 129 -8.40 12.03 14.49
C ASN A 129 -7.39 10.91 14.14
N PRO A 130 -6.38 10.64 14.98
CA PRO A 130 -5.26 9.78 14.64
C PRO A 130 -5.67 8.34 14.37
N TRP A 131 -6.76 7.87 14.97
CA TRP A 131 -7.29 6.52 14.73
C TRP A 131 -7.96 6.40 13.35
N ILE A 132 -8.62 7.47 12.89
CA ILE A 132 -9.22 7.51 11.56
C ILE A 132 -8.13 7.64 10.51
N VAL A 133 -7.12 8.50 10.73
CA VAL A 133 -5.93 8.62 9.86
C VAL A 133 -5.20 7.27 9.77
N ALA A 134 -5.01 6.57 10.89
CA ALA A 134 -4.40 5.24 10.92
C ALA A 134 -5.22 4.22 10.12
N PHE A 135 -6.54 4.19 10.31
CA PHE A 135 -7.43 3.31 9.55
C PHE A 135 -7.37 3.62 8.05
N HIS A 136 -7.39 4.90 7.67
CA HIS A 136 -7.27 5.35 6.28
C HIS A 136 -5.98 4.82 5.63
N PHE A 137 -4.83 4.98 6.29
CA PHE A 137 -3.55 4.45 5.80
C PHE A 137 -3.55 2.91 5.69
N LEU A 138 -4.04 2.19 6.72
CA LEU A 138 -4.05 0.72 6.70
C LEU A 138 -4.99 0.18 5.61
N ALA A 139 -6.14 0.81 5.40
CA ALA A 139 -7.03 0.46 4.32
C ALA A 139 -6.39 0.74 2.94
N SER A 140 -5.62 1.83 2.79
CA SER A 140 -4.81 2.07 1.59
C SER A 140 -3.78 0.95 1.35
N MET A 141 -3.14 0.41 2.39
CA MET A 141 -2.22 -0.73 2.26
C MET A 141 -2.93 -1.99 1.72
N VAL A 142 -4.21 -2.22 2.07
CA VAL A 142 -5.02 -3.31 1.51
C VAL A 142 -5.29 -3.10 0.02
N LEU A 143 -5.54 -1.86 -0.42
CA LEU A 143 -5.72 -1.53 -1.83
C LEU A 143 -4.42 -1.67 -2.62
N VAL A 144 -3.28 -1.26 -2.06
CA VAL A 144 -1.94 -1.49 -2.63
C VAL A 144 -1.65 -2.99 -2.77
N ALA A 145 -1.93 -3.79 -1.74
CA ALA A 145 -1.80 -5.25 -1.80
C ALA A 145 -2.70 -5.84 -2.90
N THR A 146 -3.95 -5.40 -2.98
CA THR A 146 -4.90 -5.88 -4.02
C THR A 146 -4.42 -5.51 -5.42
N ALA A 147 -3.96 -4.27 -5.63
CA ALA A 147 -3.42 -3.80 -6.91
C ALA A 147 -2.15 -4.58 -7.31
N SER A 148 -1.24 -4.81 -6.37
CA SER A 148 -0.04 -5.63 -6.59
C SER A 148 -0.42 -7.07 -6.94
N TRP A 149 -1.33 -7.67 -6.17
CA TRP A 149 -1.83 -9.00 -6.43
C TRP A 149 -2.42 -9.12 -7.84
N MET A 150 -3.27 -8.17 -8.27
CA MET A 150 -3.85 -8.18 -9.62
C MET A 150 -2.77 -8.11 -10.70
N LEU A 151 -1.77 -7.24 -10.55
CA LEU A 151 -0.67 -7.09 -11.50
C LEU A 151 0.09 -8.41 -11.67
N TRP A 152 0.52 -9.04 -10.58
CA TRP A 152 1.30 -10.29 -10.65
C TRP A 152 0.44 -11.48 -11.08
N ARG A 153 -0.80 -11.55 -10.60
CA ARG A 153 -1.76 -12.61 -10.95
C ARG A 153 -2.22 -12.54 -12.40
N SER A 154 -2.15 -11.39 -13.05
CA SER A 154 -2.48 -11.25 -14.48
C SER A 154 -1.57 -12.07 -15.38
N THR A 155 -0.29 -12.20 -15.01
CA THR A 155 0.76 -12.92 -15.76
C THR A 155 1.16 -14.25 -15.13
N HIS A 156 0.80 -14.48 -13.86
CA HIS A 156 1.15 -15.69 -13.11
C HIS A 156 -0.11 -16.37 -12.55
N PRO A 157 -0.77 -17.23 -13.34
CA PRO A 157 -1.96 -17.96 -12.91
C PRO A 157 -1.74 -18.80 -11.65
N ALA A 158 -2.85 -19.13 -10.98
CA ALA A 158 -2.85 -20.01 -9.81
C ALA A 158 -2.25 -21.37 -10.13
N GLY A 159 -1.37 -21.84 -9.25
CA GLY A 159 -0.88 -23.21 -9.29
C GLY A 159 -0.50 -23.72 -7.90
N PRO A 160 -0.01 -24.96 -7.80
CA PRO A 160 0.44 -25.53 -6.54
C PRO A 160 1.62 -24.73 -5.97
N ALA A 161 1.83 -24.83 -4.66
CA ALA A 161 2.99 -24.23 -4.01
C ALA A 161 4.29 -24.82 -4.58
N GLN A 162 5.25 -23.94 -4.87
CA GLN A 162 6.54 -24.27 -5.48
C GLN A 162 7.66 -24.47 -4.44
N VAL A 163 7.30 -24.54 -3.16
CA VAL A 163 8.20 -24.67 -2.00
C VAL A 163 7.64 -25.70 -1.02
N HIS A 164 8.43 -26.09 -0.01
CA HIS A 164 7.98 -27.00 1.04
C HIS A 164 6.78 -26.45 1.83
N PRO A 165 5.81 -27.29 2.28
CA PRO A 165 4.60 -26.83 2.99
C PRO A 165 4.84 -26.00 4.25
N LEU A 166 5.97 -26.19 4.93
CA LEU A 166 6.35 -25.34 6.07
C LEU A 166 6.69 -23.91 5.63
N VAL A 167 7.41 -23.75 4.50
CA VAL A 167 7.76 -22.45 3.94
C VAL A 167 6.50 -21.75 3.43
N ASP A 168 5.60 -22.50 2.80
CA ASP A 168 4.31 -21.98 2.34
C ASP A 168 3.43 -21.48 3.51
N ARG A 169 3.39 -22.22 4.63
CA ARG A 169 2.71 -21.75 5.86
C ARG A 169 3.40 -20.57 6.54
N ALA A 170 4.73 -20.55 6.57
CA ALA A 170 5.50 -19.47 7.20
C ALA A 170 5.27 -18.10 6.52
N GLN A 171 4.89 -18.07 5.25
CA GLN A 171 4.51 -16.83 4.56
C GLN A 171 3.28 -16.16 5.17
N ALA A 172 2.31 -16.96 5.66
CA ALA A 172 1.15 -16.41 6.35
C ALA A 172 1.57 -15.71 7.67
N ALA A 173 2.58 -16.25 8.37
CA ALA A 173 3.14 -15.59 9.55
C ALA A 173 3.83 -14.28 9.19
N VAL A 174 4.59 -14.23 8.08
CA VAL A 174 5.17 -12.97 7.57
C VAL A 174 4.08 -11.94 7.30
N VAL A 175 3.01 -12.31 6.60
CA VAL A 175 1.90 -11.40 6.29
C VAL A 175 1.22 -10.92 7.57
N ALA A 176 0.95 -11.81 8.53
CA ALA A 176 0.33 -11.44 9.81
C ALA A 176 1.21 -10.45 10.60
N VAL A 177 2.51 -10.72 10.69
CA VAL A 177 3.45 -9.82 11.38
C VAL A 177 3.60 -8.50 10.62
N LEU A 178 3.61 -8.50 9.29
CA LEU A 178 3.62 -7.26 8.50
C LEU A 178 2.40 -6.38 8.80
N VAL A 179 1.20 -6.97 8.94
CA VAL A 179 0.00 -6.22 9.34
C VAL A 179 0.18 -5.58 10.71
N VAL A 180 0.76 -6.31 11.67
CA VAL A 180 1.08 -5.78 13.01
C VAL A 180 2.11 -4.65 12.92
N VAL A 181 3.18 -4.82 12.13
CA VAL A 181 4.22 -3.81 11.90
C VAL A 181 3.61 -2.53 11.33
N LEU A 182 2.76 -2.63 10.30
CA LEU A 182 2.08 -1.48 9.70
C LEU A 182 1.15 -0.78 10.69
N ALA A 183 0.38 -1.54 11.47
CA ALA A 183 -0.51 -0.99 12.50
C ALA A 183 0.27 -0.30 13.63
N LEU A 184 1.33 -0.91 14.15
CA LEU A 184 2.19 -0.26 15.13
C LEU A 184 2.86 0.98 14.54
N GLY A 185 3.25 0.95 13.27
CA GLY A 185 3.80 2.10 12.56
C GLY A 185 2.86 3.30 12.51
N THR A 186 1.54 3.07 12.31
CA THR A 186 0.56 4.17 12.38
C THR A 186 0.37 4.69 13.81
N VAL A 187 0.48 3.84 14.84
CA VAL A 187 0.45 4.28 16.24
C VAL A 187 1.69 5.12 16.57
N VAL A 188 2.90 4.70 16.19
CA VAL A 188 4.15 5.51 16.32
C VAL A 188 3.93 6.90 15.71
N THR A 189 3.40 6.90 14.49
CA THR A 189 3.11 8.08 13.69
C THR A 189 2.11 9.02 14.37
N GLY A 190 1.06 8.47 14.99
CA GLY A 190 0.05 9.23 15.75
C GLY A 190 0.47 9.63 17.17
N SER A 191 1.53 9.03 17.72
CA SER A 191 2.15 9.46 18.99
C SER A 191 3.20 10.56 18.77
N GLY A 192 3.83 10.59 17.60
CA GLY A 192 4.90 11.52 17.24
C GLY A 192 4.44 12.96 16.91
N PRO A 193 5.40 13.84 16.58
CA PRO A 193 5.14 15.27 16.34
C PRO A 193 4.40 15.57 15.03
N HIS A 194 4.42 14.68 14.05
CA HIS A 194 3.91 14.95 12.70
C HIS A 194 2.40 14.64 12.51
N SER A 195 1.50 14.91 13.45
CA SER A 195 0.13 14.37 13.36
C SER A 195 -0.73 14.87 12.19
N GLY A 196 -0.34 15.94 11.49
CA GLY A 196 -0.97 16.43 10.26
C GLY A 196 -1.63 17.80 10.35
N ASP A 197 -1.78 18.34 11.57
CA ASP A 197 -2.18 19.72 11.85
C ASP A 197 -1.00 20.45 12.50
N ALA A 198 -0.74 21.68 12.06
CA ALA A 198 0.35 22.52 12.54
C ALA A 198 0.03 23.16 13.90
N ASP A 199 -1.25 23.43 14.19
CA ASP A 199 -1.66 24.27 15.32
C ASP A 199 -2.20 23.47 16.51
N THR A 200 -2.97 22.40 16.27
CA THR A 200 -3.53 21.53 17.33
C THR A 200 -3.34 20.04 17.06
N PRO A 201 -2.12 19.49 17.26
CA PRO A 201 -1.81 18.11 16.91
C PRO A 201 -2.66 17.08 17.67
N ALA A 202 -3.60 16.41 17.01
CA ALA A 202 -4.33 15.27 17.58
C ALA A 202 -3.39 14.06 17.76
N ARG A 203 -3.35 13.47 18.96
CA ARG A 203 -2.41 12.37 19.29
C ARG A 203 -3.12 11.18 19.90
N THR A 204 -2.50 10.00 19.77
CA THR A 204 -3.01 8.75 20.36
C THR A 204 -2.85 8.69 21.88
N GLY A 205 -1.98 9.53 22.46
CA GLY A 205 -1.72 9.59 23.91
C GLY A 205 -0.68 8.59 24.43
N PHE A 206 -0.17 7.68 23.58
CA PHE A 206 0.92 6.77 23.97
C PHE A 206 2.28 7.46 24.02
N ASP A 207 3.16 6.95 24.87
CA ASP A 207 4.57 7.35 24.90
C ASP A 207 5.27 6.97 23.58
N PRO A 208 5.77 7.95 22.79
CA PRO A 208 6.36 7.68 21.48
C PRO A 208 7.56 6.75 21.54
N ARG A 209 8.34 6.79 22.64
CA ARG A 209 9.51 5.92 22.81
C ARG A 209 9.07 4.46 22.95
N THR A 210 8.13 4.18 23.84
CA THR A 210 7.62 2.83 24.10
C THR A 210 7.03 2.20 22.84
N ILE A 211 6.16 2.92 22.12
CA ILE A 211 5.56 2.38 20.89
C ILE A 211 6.61 2.23 19.77
N SER A 212 7.59 3.13 19.68
CA SER A 212 8.69 2.97 18.71
C SER A 212 9.51 1.70 18.95
N TRP A 213 9.78 1.36 20.21
CA TRP A 213 10.46 0.11 20.55
C TRP A 213 9.59 -1.12 20.26
N LEU A 214 8.30 -1.09 20.60
CA LEU A 214 7.40 -2.20 20.26
C LEU A 214 7.29 -2.42 18.74
N HIS A 215 7.20 -1.32 17.98
CA HIS A 215 7.24 -1.37 16.52
C HIS A 215 8.56 -1.96 16.03
N ALA A 216 9.70 -1.50 16.55
CA ALA A 216 11.01 -2.03 16.23
C ALA A 216 11.08 -3.55 16.51
N ASP A 217 10.71 -4.01 17.70
CA ASP A 217 10.73 -5.43 18.07
C ASP A 217 9.91 -6.30 17.10
N SER A 218 8.75 -5.80 16.66
CA SER A 218 7.94 -6.48 15.63
C SER A 218 8.63 -6.53 14.25
N VAL A 219 9.42 -5.51 13.90
CA VAL A 219 10.27 -5.51 12.69
C VAL A 219 11.40 -6.53 12.81
N MET A 220 12.00 -6.70 13.99
CA MET A 220 13.03 -7.73 14.22
C MET A 220 12.47 -9.14 14.04
N LEU A 221 11.26 -9.39 14.55
CA LEU A 221 10.52 -10.62 14.28
C LEU A 221 10.25 -10.79 12.78
N LEU A 222 9.81 -9.73 12.10
CA LEU A 222 9.56 -9.75 10.66
C LEU A 222 10.83 -10.11 9.87
N VAL A 223 11.99 -9.52 10.20
CA VAL A 223 13.28 -9.83 9.57
C VAL A 223 13.60 -11.32 9.74
N GLY A 224 13.48 -11.87 10.95
CA GLY A 224 13.72 -13.29 11.21
C GLY A 224 12.81 -14.21 10.39
N LEU A 225 11.51 -13.90 10.31
CA LEU A 225 10.55 -14.67 9.52
C LEU A 225 10.82 -14.58 8.02
N VAL A 226 11.14 -13.39 7.49
CA VAL A 226 11.50 -13.20 6.08
C VAL A 226 12.78 -13.96 5.75
N ALA A 227 13.77 -13.98 6.66
CA ALA A 227 15.00 -14.77 6.48
C ALA A 227 14.68 -16.27 6.40
N ALA A 228 13.85 -16.78 7.31
CA ALA A 228 13.45 -18.18 7.33
C ALA A 228 12.71 -18.59 6.04
N VAL A 229 11.78 -17.75 5.55
CA VAL A 229 11.07 -18.00 4.29
C VAL A 229 12.03 -17.92 3.10
N TRP A 230 12.91 -16.92 3.04
CA TRP A 230 13.87 -16.76 1.95
C TRP A 230 14.82 -17.96 1.84
N LEU A 231 15.48 -18.34 2.94
CA LEU A 231 16.38 -19.48 3.00
C LEU A 231 15.64 -20.80 2.75
N GLY A 232 14.45 -20.96 3.33
CA GLY A 232 13.59 -22.12 3.08
C GLY A 232 13.19 -22.25 1.61
N ALA A 233 12.84 -21.15 0.95
CA ALA A 233 12.55 -21.13 -0.49
C ALA A 233 13.80 -21.38 -1.34
N ALA A 234 15.00 -20.98 -0.88
CA ALA A 234 16.26 -21.25 -1.57
C ALA A 234 16.66 -22.72 -1.52
N VAL A 235 16.39 -23.41 -0.40
CA VAL A 235 16.74 -24.82 -0.20
C VAL A 235 15.66 -25.77 -0.77
N THR A 236 14.39 -25.42 -0.62
CA THR A 236 13.27 -26.32 -0.96
C THR A 236 12.51 -25.96 -2.23
N GLY A 237 12.85 -24.82 -2.84
CA GLY A 237 12.14 -24.31 -4.01
C GLY A 237 12.38 -25.17 -5.25
N ARG A 238 11.30 -25.48 -5.97
CA ARG A 238 11.37 -26.14 -7.29
C ARG A 238 11.96 -25.23 -8.37
N SER A 239 11.99 -23.91 -8.14
CA SER A 239 12.63 -22.92 -9.01
C SER A 239 13.25 -21.78 -8.19
N SER A 240 14.23 -21.09 -8.77
CA SER A 240 14.87 -19.91 -8.15
C SER A 240 13.97 -18.66 -8.12
N ARG A 241 12.75 -18.74 -8.65
CA ARG A 241 11.84 -17.57 -8.75
C ARG A 241 11.35 -17.14 -7.37
N ALA A 242 10.87 -18.09 -6.57
CA ALA A 242 10.36 -17.83 -5.23
C ALA A 242 11.47 -17.30 -4.32
N SER A 243 12.64 -17.96 -4.31
CA SER A 243 13.79 -17.52 -3.50
C SER A 243 14.30 -16.14 -3.90
N ARG A 244 14.40 -15.81 -5.20
CA ARG A 244 14.76 -14.45 -5.64
C ARG A 244 13.73 -13.41 -5.21
N ALA A 245 12.43 -13.74 -5.27
CA ALA A 245 11.39 -12.82 -4.83
C ALA A 245 11.48 -12.54 -3.32
N TRP A 246 11.69 -13.57 -2.50
CA TRP A 246 11.88 -13.42 -1.06
C TRP A 246 13.21 -12.74 -0.69
N GLY A 247 14.26 -12.88 -1.50
CA GLY A 247 15.49 -12.11 -1.36
C GLY A 247 15.27 -10.60 -1.56
N VAL A 248 14.39 -10.21 -2.50
CA VAL A 248 13.97 -8.80 -2.66
C VAL A 248 13.19 -8.32 -1.44
N VAL A 249 12.29 -9.15 -0.90
CA VAL A 249 11.57 -8.82 0.36
C VAL A 249 12.57 -8.56 1.47
N MET A 250 13.57 -9.44 1.66
CA MET A 250 14.62 -9.24 2.66
C MET A 250 15.36 -7.92 2.48
N ALA A 251 15.82 -7.62 1.26
CA ALA A 251 16.54 -6.38 0.98
C ALA A 251 15.69 -5.13 1.29
N VAL A 252 14.41 -5.13 0.90
CA VAL A 252 13.50 -4.01 1.20
C VAL A 252 13.23 -3.90 2.70
N THR A 253 13.02 -5.02 3.42
CA THR A 253 12.81 -5.01 4.87
C THR A 253 14.03 -4.44 5.62
N LEU A 254 15.25 -4.83 5.23
CA LEU A 254 16.48 -4.30 5.84
C LEU A 254 16.65 -2.81 5.54
N ALA A 255 16.39 -2.37 4.31
CA ALA A 255 16.41 -0.96 3.95
C ALA A 255 15.37 -0.15 4.74
N GLN A 256 14.17 -0.69 4.95
CA GLN A 256 13.14 -0.07 5.79
C GLN A 256 13.53 0.01 7.26
N GLY A 257 14.12 -1.06 7.81
CA GLY A 257 14.66 -1.05 9.17
C GLY A 257 15.72 0.03 9.34
N LEU A 258 16.66 0.15 8.38
CA LEU A 258 17.68 1.20 8.39
C LEU A 258 17.06 2.60 8.34
N ILE A 259 16.12 2.85 7.41
CA ILE A 259 15.43 4.15 7.33
C ILE A 259 14.71 4.46 8.64
N GLY A 260 14.01 3.48 9.24
CA GLY A 260 13.31 3.65 10.52
C GLY A 260 14.25 4.01 11.68
N TYR A 261 15.40 3.33 11.79
CA TYR A 261 16.41 3.66 12.81
C TYR A 261 17.02 5.05 12.59
N VAL A 262 17.41 5.39 11.35
CA VAL A 262 17.95 6.72 11.04
C VAL A 262 16.91 7.79 11.33
N GLN A 263 15.65 7.59 10.95
CA GLN A 263 14.54 8.48 11.25
C GLN A 263 14.39 8.70 12.77
N TYR A 264 14.45 7.63 13.57
CA TYR A 264 14.37 7.72 15.03
C TYR A 264 15.54 8.54 15.62
N LEU A 265 16.77 8.24 15.21
CA LEU A 265 17.98 8.89 15.74
C LEU A 265 18.14 10.35 15.30
N THR A 266 17.68 10.67 14.10
CA THR A 266 17.77 12.03 13.52
C THR A 266 16.55 12.91 13.84
N LYS A 267 15.68 12.47 14.76
CA LYS A 267 14.49 13.20 15.21
C LYS A 267 13.45 13.43 14.11
N LEU A 268 13.22 12.41 13.29
CA LEU A 268 12.10 12.30 12.35
C LEU A 268 12.11 13.34 11.20
N PRO A 269 13.19 13.53 10.44
CA PRO A 269 13.17 14.48 9.32
C PRO A 269 12.13 14.06 8.28
N GLU A 270 11.32 15.00 7.82
CA GLU A 270 10.13 14.77 6.97
C GLU A 270 10.44 13.91 5.73
N ALA A 271 11.57 14.17 5.08
CA ALA A 271 12.00 13.41 3.90
C ALA A 271 12.20 11.92 4.21
N LEU A 272 12.76 11.57 5.38
CA LEU A 272 12.91 10.17 5.79
C LEU A 272 11.57 9.56 6.17
N VAL A 273 10.66 10.32 6.80
CA VAL A 273 9.31 9.84 7.09
C VAL A 273 8.56 9.51 5.80
N LEU A 274 8.64 10.38 4.80
CA LEU A 274 8.04 10.14 3.49
C LEU A 274 8.67 8.93 2.79
N ALA A 275 10.00 8.80 2.85
CA ALA A 275 10.72 7.64 2.32
C ALA A 275 10.32 6.33 3.02
N HIS A 276 10.08 6.38 4.33
CA HIS A 276 9.59 5.25 5.11
C HIS A 276 8.16 4.86 4.73
N MET A 277 7.27 5.84 4.49
CA MET A 277 5.89 5.58 4.01
C MET A 277 5.86 4.98 2.59
N LEU A 278 6.67 5.52 1.67
CA LEU A 278 6.86 4.94 0.34
C LEU A 278 7.39 3.51 0.47
N GLY A 279 8.41 3.33 1.29
CA GLY A 279 9.04 2.05 1.54
C GLY A 279 8.12 1.00 2.15
N ALA A 280 7.25 1.38 3.08
CA ALA A 280 6.19 0.52 3.61
C ALA A 280 5.22 0.06 2.51
N SER A 281 4.84 0.96 1.61
CA SER A 281 4.01 0.63 0.45
C SER A 281 4.73 -0.35 -0.49
N LEU A 282 6.02 -0.10 -0.78
CA LEU A 282 6.85 -0.99 -1.59
C LEU A 282 7.05 -2.36 -0.93
N LEU A 283 7.18 -2.42 0.40
CA LEU A 283 7.26 -3.66 1.16
C LEU A 283 5.98 -4.50 0.97
N VAL A 284 4.81 -3.88 1.07
CA VAL A 284 3.52 -4.54 0.75
C VAL A 284 3.51 -5.06 -0.68
N VAL A 285 4.01 -4.28 -1.64
CA VAL A 285 4.10 -4.69 -3.05
C VAL A 285 4.98 -5.93 -3.23
N VAL A 286 6.20 -5.93 -2.67
CA VAL A 286 7.15 -7.03 -2.85
C VAL A 286 6.77 -8.28 -2.07
N VAL A 287 6.16 -8.14 -0.88
CA VAL A 287 5.61 -9.29 -0.12
C VAL A 287 4.47 -9.93 -0.90
N THR A 288 3.53 -9.12 -1.40
CA THR A 288 2.42 -9.63 -2.23
C THR A 288 2.95 -10.36 -3.47
N ARG A 289 3.95 -9.78 -4.15
CA ARG A 289 4.63 -10.41 -5.28
C ARG A 289 5.24 -11.76 -4.88
N ALA A 290 6.00 -11.81 -3.79
CA ALA A 290 6.68 -13.03 -3.36
C ALA A 290 5.69 -14.16 -3.01
N VAL A 291 4.58 -13.83 -2.35
CA VAL A 291 3.49 -14.78 -2.06
C VAL A 291 2.88 -15.32 -3.35
N VAL A 292 2.53 -14.45 -4.30
CA VAL A 292 1.99 -14.88 -5.61
C VAL A 292 2.98 -15.80 -6.32
N LEU A 293 4.26 -15.41 -6.40
CA LEU A 293 5.31 -16.16 -7.08
C LEU A 293 5.68 -17.48 -6.41
N THR A 294 5.25 -17.70 -5.16
CA THR A 294 5.42 -18.99 -4.49
C THR A 294 4.30 -19.98 -4.84
N ARG A 295 3.17 -19.51 -5.38
CA ARG A 295 1.99 -20.30 -5.74
C ARG A 295 1.56 -20.05 -7.19
N THR A 296 2.45 -20.37 -8.12
CA THR A 296 2.21 -20.27 -9.57
C THR A 296 2.25 -21.65 -10.22
N ALA A 297 1.60 -21.78 -11.38
CA ALA A 297 1.85 -22.92 -12.26
C ALA A 297 3.36 -22.97 -12.61
N VAL A 298 3.89 -24.18 -12.77
CA VAL A 298 5.26 -24.39 -13.25
C VAL A 298 5.28 -24.00 -14.73
N ASP A 299 6.29 -23.25 -15.16
CA ASP A 299 6.55 -23.14 -16.60
C ASP A 299 7.08 -24.51 -17.02
N GLU A 300 6.29 -25.25 -17.81
CA GLU A 300 6.84 -26.40 -18.53
C GLU A 300 7.87 -25.86 -19.52
N ASP A 301 9.14 -26.01 -19.16
CA ASP A 301 10.29 -25.82 -20.07
C ASP A 301 10.25 -26.89 -21.18
#